data_AF-A0AAV4BL06-F1
#
_entry.id   AF-A0AAV4BL06-F1
#
_cell.length_a   1.000
_cell.length_b   1.000
_cell.length_c   1.000
_cell.angle_alpha   90.00
_cell.angle_beta   90.00
_cell.angle_gamma   90.00
#
_symmetry.space_group_name_H-M   'P 1'
#
loop_
_entity.id
_entity.type
_entity.pdbx_description
1 polymer ?
#
loop_
_entity_poly.entity_id
_entity_poly.type
_entity_poly.pdbx_seq_one_letter_code
_entity_poly.pdbx_strand_id
1 'polypeptide(L)'
;MPTSSLLLRMLQMLRLRRRRVCWTKNWAETRAAPLVTFHPLVKQQPSGLSERHPMCLVSGGDEKHGCREDWLAYCDLHEIKSQFTSYRSNRFNNIFENAVAILAHKDDSLHFLQNCINHSNLKLQSICSDLQDQKLLSIIAATSLFSTFVSTPYWKLMNSHVNYGEFPNYVKAMEAAVKRWLTDQFEIDTLFTEEPLFGQDFAPHPDVTLSFWNSDMCQKNLTTTAFKAICTKSLEALQRQLTDFLPGGVYGGDVPEHVQKLLKTCPLTNLTGERLFGDLDYSMIKRRTASTFLHSTVNMWKHNKTSTFLSTKSPTARRKLIDSAKKNGKKT
;
A
#
# COMPACT_ATOMS: atom_id res chain seq x y z
N MET A 1 -30.61 15.25 -5.47
CA MET A 1 -29.76 14.27 -6.17
C MET A 1 -28.38 14.25 -5.53
N PRO A 2 -27.94 13.18 -4.84
CA PRO A 2 -26.75 13.25 -3.98
C PRO A 2 -25.51 12.65 -4.66
N THR A 3 -24.84 13.41 -5.52
CA THR A 3 -23.51 13.08 -6.08
C THR A 3 -22.34 13.56 -5.19
N SER A 4 -22.62 14.18 -4.04
CA SER A 4 -21.61 14.72 -3.11
C SER A 4 -21.04 13.72 -2.08
N SER A 5 -21.45 12.44 -2.16
CA SER A 5 -21.15 11.43 -1.14
C SER A 5 -19.79 10.72 -1.32
N LEU A 6 -19.32 10.51 -2.55
CA LEU A 6 -18.17 9.62 -2.80
C LEU A 6 -16.81 10.29 -2.54
N LEU A 7 -16.61 11.50 -3.08
CA LEU A 7 -15.38 12.29 -2.88
C LEU A 7 -15.20 12.67 -1.40
N LEU A 8 -16.30 13.05 -0.73
CA LEU A 8 -16.30 13.37 0.70
C LEU A 8 -15.90 12.14 1.54
N ARG A 9 -16.29 10.94 1.12
CA ARG A 9 -16.00 9.72 1.87
C ARG A 9 -14.62 9.11 1.55
N MET A 10 -14.07 9.27 0.33
CA MET A 10 -12.65 9.01 0.06
C MET A 10 -11.76 9.97 0.88
N LEU A 11 -12.13 11.25 0.96
CA LEU A 11 -11.45 12.23 1.81
C LEU A 11 -11.67 11.99 3.32
N GLN A 12 -12.77 11.34 3.73
CA GLN A 12 -12.98 10.91 5.12
C GLN A 12 -12.09 9.72 5.51
N MET A 13 -11.70 8.84 4.57
CA MET A 13 -10.66 7.83 4.84
C MET A 13 -9.28 8.46 5.06
N LEU A 14 -9.02 9.63 4.47
CA LEU A 14 -7.78 10.41 4.67
C LEU A 14 -7.86 11.36 5.89
N ARG A 15 -9.06 11.75 6.35
CA ARG A 15 -9.26 12.57 7.56
C ARG A 15 -9.32 11.70 8.82
N LEU A 16 -8.15 11.35 9.36
CA LEU A 16 -8.01 10.91 10.75
C LEU A 16 -8.45 12.05 11.70
N ARG A 17 -9.59 11.91 12.39
CA ARG A 17 -10.09 12.92 13.35
C ARG A 17 -9.46 12.72 14.74
N ARG A 18 -9.05 13.86 15.31
CA ARG A 18 -8.43 14.10 16.62
C ARG A 18 -9.05 13.31 17.80
N ARG A 19 -8.19 12.77 18.66
CA ARG A 19 -8.33 12.93 20.12
C ARG A 19 -6.99 13.38 20.70
N ARG A 20 -7.01 14.52 21.41
CA ARG A 20 -5.96 14.88 22.37
C ARG A 20 -6.04 13.86 23.49
N VAL A 21 -4.94 13.16 23.73
CA VAL A 21 -4.69 12.49 25.00
C VAL A 21 -3.34 13.01 25.46
N CYS A 22 -3.43 13.91 26.44
CA CYS A 22 -2.31 14.48 27.16
C CYS A 22 -1.79 13.43 28.14
N TRP A 23 -0.53 13.00 28.00
CA TRP A 23 0.22 12.36 29.10
C TRP A 23 1.63 12.94 29.11
N THR A 24 1.84 13.85 30.08
CA THR A 24 3.03 14.08 30.93
C THR A 24 4.42 13.91 30.30
N LYS A 25 5.23 14.97 30.11
CA LYS A 25 6.12 15.59 31.12
C LYS A 25 6.76 14.59 32.10
N ASN A 26 7.80 13.90 31.63
CA ASN A 26 9.11 13.72 32.28
C ASN A 26 9.77 12.49 31.67
N TRP A 27 10.72 12.70 30.76
CA TRP A 27 11.77 11.74 30.43
C TRP A 27 12.97 12.56 29.92
N ALA A 28 13.58 13.28 30.85
CA ALA A 28 14.95 13.71 30.70
C ALA A 28 15.84 12.50 31.05
N GLU A 29 16.97 12.39 30.33
CA GLU A 29 18.09 11.48 30.62
C GLU A 29 17.95 10.01 30.17
N THR A 30 17.96 9.76 28.86
CA THR A 30 19.01 8.93 28.22
C THR A 30 18.97 9.04 26.70
N ARG A 31 20.14 9.23 26.10
CA ARG A 31 20.38 9.41 24.67
C ARG A 31 20.24 8.08 23.92
N ALA A 32 19.31 8.00 22.98
CA ALA A 32 19.37 7.23 21.74
C ALA A 32 18.26 7.73 20.79
N ALA A 33 18.54 7.79 19.50
CA ALA A 33 17.72 8.42 18.47
C ALA A 33 16.22 8.04 18.51
N PRO A 34 15.29 8.97 18.23
CA PRO A 34 13.88 8.65 18.15
C PRO A 34 13.63 7.78 16.90
N LEU A 35 13.37 6.49 17.13
CA LEU A 35 12.70 5.65 16.15
C LEU A 35 11.30 6.22 15.95
N VAL A 36 11.04 6.77 14.76
CA VAL A 36 9.69 7.15 14.31
C VAL A 36 8.85 5.88 14.20
N THR A 37 8.17 5.53 15.29
CA THR A 37 7.18 4.46 15.30
C THR A 37 5.89 4.98 14.67
N PHE A 38 5.58 4.51 13.46
CA PHE A 38 4.24 4.60 12.92
C PHE A 38 3.30 3.71 13.75
N HIS A 39 2.47 4.33 14.57
CA HIS A 39 1.40 3.64 15.30
C HIS A 39 0.18 3.50 14.39
N PRO A 40 -0.32 2.29 14.11
CA PRO A 40 -1.57 2.14 13.37
C PRO A 40 -2.75 2.46 14.31
N LEU A 41 -3.39 3.60 14.10
CA LEU A 41 -4.69 3.92 14.70
C LEU A 41 -5.77 3.07 14.02
N VAL A 42 -5.94 1.82 14.47
CA VAL A 42 -7.08 0.99 14.08
C VAL A 42 -8.20 1.20 15.09
N LYS A 43 -9.19 2.01 14.70
CA LYS A 43 -10.56 1.82 15.17
C LYS A 43 -11.45 1.60 13.94
N GLN A 44 -12.37 0.64 14.11
CA GLN A 44 -13.38 0.20 13.14
C GLN A 44 -13.81 1.32 12.19
N GLN A 45 -13.62 1.09 10.88
CA GLN A 45 -14.14 1.98 9.86
C GLN A 45 -15.68 1.95 9.84
N PRO A 46 -16.34 3.09 9.54
CA PRO A 46 -17.75 3.11 9.22
C PRO A 46 -18.00 2.41 7.86
N SER A 47 -19.09 1.64 7.82
CA SER A 47 -19.56 0.66 6.83
C SER A 47 -19.96 1.20 5.44
N GLY A 48 -19.23 2.18 4.89
CA GLY A 48 -19.72 2.96 3.74
C GLY A 48 -19.09 2.65 2.37
N LEU A 49 -17.77 2.44 2.32
CA LEU A 49 -17.01 2.49 1.05
C LEU A 49 -15.95 1.41 0.87
N SER A 50 -15.47 0.78 1.95
CA SER A 50 -14.63 -0.40 1.80
C SER A 50 -15.39 -1.55 1.13
N GLU A 51 -16.73 -1.60 1.25
CA GLU A 51 -17.54 -2.72 0.76
C GLU A 51 -17.91 -2.67 -0.73
N ARG A 52 -17.70 -1.54 -1.43
CA ARG A 52 -18.29 -1.28 -2.78
C ARG A 52 -17.30 -1.17 -3.94
N HIS A 53 -16.00 -1.26 -3.71
CA HIS A 53 -15.00 -1.37 -4.79
C HIS A 53 -14.97 -2.82 -5.33
N PRO A 54 -14.24 -3.16 -6.42
CA PRO A 54 -14.15 -4.54 -6.95
C PRO A 54 -13.46 -5.56 -6.02
N MET A 55 -13.65 -5.43 -4.72
CA MET A 55 -13.41 -6.45 -3.71
C MET A 55 -14.12 -7.77 -4.00
N CYS A 56 -15.13 -7.82 -4.88
CA CYS A 56 -15.70 -9.10 -5.32
C CYS A 56 -14.73 -9.91 -6.21
N LEU A 57 -13.84 -9.22 -6.94
CA LEU A 57 -12.82 -9.82 -7.82
C LEU A 57 -11.46 -9.95 -7.13
N VAL A 58 -11.36 -9.63 -5.83
CA VAL A 58 -10.11 -9.59 -5.08
C VAL A 58 -10.07 -10.65 -3.98
N SER A 59 -8.92 -11.33 -3.84
CA SER A 59 -8.68 -12.29 -2.76
C SER A 59 -8.74 -11.62 -1.37
N GLY A 60 -9.60 -12.14 -0.49
CA GLY A 60 -9.84 -11.59 0.85
C GLY A 60 -10.78 -10.39 0.90
N GLY A 61 -11.51 -10.11 -0.19
CA GLY A 61 -12.64 -9.17 -0.19
C GLY A 61 -13.90 -9.80 0.40
N ASP A 62 -14.98 -9.87 -0.37
CA ASP A 62 -16.24 -10.44 0.10
C ASP A 62 -16.33 -11.93 -0.25
N GLU A 63 -15.92 -12.79 0.68
CA GLU A 63 -15.91 -14.24 0.47
C GLU A 63 -17.33 -14.84 0.35
N LYS A 64 -18.39 -14.09 0.70
CA LYS A 64 -19.77 -14.58 0.64
C LYS A 64 -20.54 -14.11 -0.59
N HIS A 65 -20.28 -12.90 -1.05
CA HIS A 65 -21.01 -12.28 -2.17
C HIS A 65 -20.09 -11.85 -3.31
N GLY A 66 -18.81 -12.22 -3.26
CA GLY A 66 -17.84 -12.05 -4.32
C GLY A 66 -17.83 -13.21 -5.31
N CYS A 67 -17.05 -13.04 -6.39
CA CYS A 67 -16.93 -13.99 -7.49
C CYS A 67 -15.46 -14.19 -7.89
N ARG A 68 -14.54 -14.15 -6.91
CA ARG A 68 -13.10 -14.24 -7.18
C ARG A 68 -12.70 -15.54 -7.86
N GLU A 69 -13.27 -16.67 -7.44
CA GLU A 69 -12.96 -17.98 -8.02
C GLU A 69 -13.44 -18.06 -9.47
N ASP A 70 -14.68 -17.63 -9.72
CA ASP A 70 -15.25 -17.53 -11.08
C ASP A 70 -14.42 -16.59 -11.97
N TRP A 71 -13.97 -15.45 -11.42
CA TRP A 71 -13.11 -14.51 -12.13
C TRP A 71 -11.75 -15.11 -12.48
N LEU A 72 -11.14 -15.87 -11.57
CA LEU A 72 -9.89 -16.57 -11.86
C LEU A 72 -10.07 -17.63 -12.94
N ALA A 73 -11.16 -18.39 -12.90
CA ALA A 73 -11.49 -19.35 -13.95
C ALA A 73 -11.72 -18.66 -15.31
N TYR A 74 -12.40 -17.51 -15.32
CA TYR A 74 -12.56 -16.68 -16.52
C TYR A 74 -11.20 -16.23 -17.08
N CYS A 75 -10.33 -15.70 -16.21
CA CYS A 75 -8.97 -15.29 -16.55
C CYS A 75 -8.16 -16.44 -17.17
N ASP A 76 -8.17 -17.62 -16.53
CA ASP A 76 -7.45 -18.79 -17.00
C ASP A 76 -7.96 -19.26 -18.38
N LEU A 77 -9.27 -19.22 -18.61
CA LEU A 77 -9.88 -19.59 -19.90
C LEU A 77 -9.50 -18.64 -21.05
N HIS A 78 -9.28 -17.37 -20.75
CA HIS A 78 -8.97 -16.32 -21.74
C HIS A 78 -7.47 -15.99 -21.81
N GLU A 79 -6.62 -16.76 -21.14
CA GLU A 79 -5.17 -16.53 -21.05
C GLU A 79 -4.81 -15.14 -20.47
N ILE A 80 -5.67 -14.59 -19.61
CA ILE A 80 -5.50 -13.30 -18.96
C ILE A 80 -4.89 -13.50 -17.58
N LYS A 81 -3.79 -12.82 -17.28
CA LYS A 81 -3.24 -12.79 -15.92
C LYS A 81 -3.99 -11.79 -15.05
N SER A 82 -4.72 -12.25 -14.04
CA SER A 82 -5.36 -11.34 -13.07
C SER A 82 -4.32 -10.50 -12.32
N GLN A 83 -4.51 -9.17 -12.34
CA GLN A 83 -3.62 -8.20 -11.69
C GLN A 83 -4.14 -7.74 -10.31
N PHE A 84 -5.34 -8.16 -9.92
CA PHE A 84 -5.95 -7.79 -8.64
C PHE A 84 -5.16 -8.37 -7.45
N THR A 85 -4.62 -7.50 -6.60
CA THR A 85 -3.80 -7.87 -5.45
C THR A 85 -4.64 -8.07 -4.18
N SER A 86 -4.25 -9.03 -3.34
CA SER A 86 -5.04 -9.40 -2.15
C SER A 86 -5.06 -8.29 -1.10
N TYR A 87 -6.25 -8.04 -0.52
CA TYR A 87 -6.44 -7.08 0.56
C TYR A 87 -5.80 -7.48 1.90
N ARG A 88 -5.23 -8.68 2.01
CA ARG A 88 -4.72 -9.23 3.28
C ARG A 88 -3.37 -8.64 3.74
N SER A 89 -2.66 -7.92 2.88
CA SER A 89 -1.30 -7.38 3.15
C SER A 89 -1.31 -5.85 3.35
N ASN A 90 -0.28 -5.12 2.88
CA ASN A 90 -0.17 -3.66 3.00
C ASN A 90 -1.42 -2.96 2.44
N ARG A 91 -2.37 -2.67 3.34
CA ARG A 91 -3.72 -2.23 2.98
C ARG A 91 -3.71 -0.86 2.32
N PHE A 92 -2.67 -0.07 2.55
CA PHE A 92 -2.53 1.24 1.94
C PHE A 92 -2.14 1.12 0.46
N ASN A 93 -1.10 0.34 0.13
CA ASN A 93 -0.64 0.23 -1.27
C ASN A 93 -1.66 -0.51 -2.15
N ASN A 94 -2.42 -1.43 -1.56
CA ASN A 94 -3.45 -2.20 -2.27
C ASN A 94 -4.49 -1.31 -2.97
N ILE A 95 -4.82 -0.13 -2.43
CA ILE A 95 -5.77 0.79 -3.08
C ILE A 95 -5.18 1.28 -4.42
N PHE A 96 -3.90 1.63 -4.42
CA PHE A 96 -3.19 2.14 -5.58
C PHE A 96 -2.91 1.05 -6.62
N GLU A 97 -2.49 -0.14 -6.18
CA GLU A 97 -2.29 -1.30 -7.07
C GLU A 97 -3.60 -1.74 -7.71
N ASN A 98 -4.68 -1.83 -6.94
CA ASN A 98 -5.97 -2.23 -7.48
C ASN A 98 -6.57 -1.17 -8.41
N ALA A 99 -6.27 0.13 -8.24
CA ALA A 99 -6.69 1.14 -9.22
C ALA A 99 -6.11 0.86 -10.61
N VAL A 100 -4.82 0.50 -10.69
CA VAL A 100 -4.17 0.09 -11.94
C VAL A 100 -4.82 -1.19 -12.50
N ALA A 101 -5.04 -2.20 -11.63
CA ALA A 101 -5.68 -3.45 -12.03
C ALA A 101 -7.10 -3.26 -12.57
N ILE A 102 -7.89 -2.33 -12.01
CA ILE A 102 -9.24 -2.02 -12.51
C ILE A 102 -9.18 -1.49 -13.94
N LEU A 103 -8.24 -0.60 -14.25
CA LEU A 103 -8.10 -0.09 -15.62
C LEU A 103 -7.63 -1.19 -16.57
N ALA A 104 -6.67 -2.02 -16.14
CA ALA A 104 -6.17 -3.14 -16.94
C ALA A 104 -7.25 -4.16 -17.29
N HIS A 105 -8.14 -4.45 -16.33
CA HIS A 105 -9.18 -5.48 -16.45
C HIS A 105 -10.56 -4.89 -16.68
N LYS A 106 -10.71 -3.62 -17.07
CA LYS A 106 -12.01 -2.95 -17.12
C LYS A 106 -12.98 -3.70 -18.05
N ASP A 107 -12.57 -3.90 -19.29
CA ASP A 107 -13.43 -4.47 -20.33
C ASP A 107 -13.65 -5.97 -20.08
N ASP A 108 -12.61 -6.68 -19.64
CA ASP A 108 -12.71 -8.09 -19.21
C ASP A 108 -13.66 -8.27 -18.02
N SER A 109 -13.55 -7.41 -17.01
CA SER A 109 -14.43 -7.43 -15.83
C SER A 109 -15.87 -7.13 -16.21
N LEU A 110 -16.07 -6.18 -17.13
CA LEU A 110 -17.40 -5.83 -17.61
C LEU A 110 -18.03 -6.99 -18.38
N HIS A 111 -17.28 -7.58 -19.32
CA HIS A 111 -17.72 -8.75 -20.08
C HIS A 111 -18.04 -9.93 -19.16
N PHE A 112 -17.16 -10.22 -18.20
CA PHE A 112 -17.35 -11.27 -17.20
C PHE A 112 -18.63 -11.06 -16.37
N LEU A 113 -18.80 -9.86 -15.81
CA LEU A 113 -19.96 -9.53 -14.96
C LEU A 113 -21.29 -9.58 -15.72
N GLN A 114 -21.28 -9.26 -17.01
CA GLN A 114 -22.50 -9.21 -17.84
C GLN A 114 -22.86 -10.56 -18.46
N ASN A 115 -21.86 -11.37 -18.84
CA ASN A 115 -22.08 -12.52 -19.72
C ASN A 115 -21.72 -13.86 -19.08
N CYS A 116 -20.87 -13.88 -18.05
CA CYS A 116 -20.31 -15.13 -17.52
C CYS A 116 -20.85 -15.52 -16.14
N ILE A 117 -21.42 -14.57 -15.38
CA ILE A 117 -21.93 -14.87 -14.04
C ILE A 117 -23.42 -15.20 -14.09
N ASN A 118 -23.76 -16.42 -13.70
CA ASN A 118 -25.14 -16.93 -13.69
C ASN A 118 -25.96 -16.48 -12.45
N HIS A 119 -25.31 -15.84 -11.48
CA HIS A 119 -25.93 -15.33 -10.27
C HIS A 119 -25.71 -13.82 -10.15
N SER A 120 -26.79 -13.05 -10.11
CA SER A 120 -26.70 -11.61 -9.94
C SER A 120 -27.07 -11.23 -8.52
N ASN A 121 -26.16 -10.58 -7.81
CA ASN A 121 -26.45 -9.90 -6.55
C ASN A 121 -26.27 -8.38 -6.73
N LEU A 122 -26.90 -7.59 -5.84
CA LEU A 122 -26.87 -6.12 -5.92
C LEU A 122 -25.44 -5.55 -5.91
N LYS A 123 -24.49 -6.26 -5.31
CA LYS A 123 -23.09 -5.85 -5.26
C LYS A 123 -22.41 -6.00 -6.62
N LEU A 124 -22.59 -7.13 -7.30
CA LEU A 124 -22.06 -7.35 -8.65
C LEU A 124 -22.70 -6.39 -9.66
N GLN A 125 -24.00 -6.11 -9.54
CA GLN A 125 -24.69 -5.11 -10.35
C GLN A 125 -24.12 -3.71 -10.12
N SER A 126 -23.90 -3.31 -8.86
CA SER A 126 -23.28 -2.03 -8.53
C SER A 126 -21.90 -1.91 -9.17
N ILE A 127 -21.08 -2.95 -9.10
CA ILE A 127 -19.72 -2.93 -9.66
C ILE A 127 -19.76 -2.84 -11.19
N CYS A 128 -20.67 -3.57 -11.83
CA CYS A 128 -20.91 -3.45 -13.27
C CYS A 128 -21.30 -2.02 -13.66
N SER A 129 -22.21 -1.38 -12.91
CA SER A 129 -22.57 0.03 -13.13
C SER A 129 -21.40 0.98 -12.89
N ASP A 130 -20.60 0.74 -11.85
CA ASP A 130 -19.46 1.58 -11.51
C ASP A 130 -18.35 1.53 -12.58
N LEU A 131 -18.12 0.36 -13.19
CA LEU A 131 -17.18 0.19 -14.31
C LEU A 131 -17.61 0.90 -15.60
N GLN A 132 -18.88 1.30 -15.70
CA GLN A 132 -19.42 2.05 -16.83
C GLN A 132 -19.51 3.57 -16.55
N ASP A 133 -19.38 3.99 -15.29
CA ASP A 133 -19.41 5.42 -14.93
C ASP A 133 -18.07 6.09 -15.22
N GLN A 134 -18.05 6.94 -16.25
CA GLN A 134 -16.87 7.71 -16.66
C GLN A 134 -16.30 8.60 -15.55
N LYS A 135 -17.13 9.11 -14.63
CA LYS A 135 -16.65 9.93 -13.51
C LYS A 135 -15.88 9.08 -12.50
N LEU A 136 -16.38 7.88 -12.21
CA LEU A 136 -15.67 6.93 -11.35
C LEU A 136 -14.38 6.46 -12.00
N LEU A 137 -14.41 6.13 -13.28
CA LEU A 137 -13.22 5.77 -14.04
C LEU A 137 -12.18 6.90 -14.06
N SER A 138 -12.60 8.17 -14.08
CA SER A 138 -11.67 9.32 -13.99
C SER A 138 -10.96 9.40 -12.64
N ILE A 139 -11.66 9.08 -11.55
CA ILE A 139 -11.07 9.02 -10.21
C ILE A 139 -10.12 7.82 -10.10
N ILE A 140 -10.50 6.67 -10.67
CA ILE A 140 -9.65 5.48 -10.74
C ILE A 140 -8.39 5.77 -11.57
N ALA A 141 -8.54 6.46 -12.71
CA ALA A 141 -7.43 6.90 -13.56
C ALA A 141 -6.47 7.84 -12.82
N ALA A 142 -6.99 8.83 -12.09
CA ALA A 142 -6.18 9.70 -11.26
C ALA A 142 -5.43 8.92 -10.16
N THR A 143 -6.09 7.93 -9.56
CA THR A 143 -5.48 7.05 -8.55
C THR A 143 -4.41 6.15 -9.19
N SER A 144 -4.63 5.67 -10.41
CA SER A 144 -3.69 4.88 -11.20
C SER A 144 -2.46 5.69 -11.61
N LEU A 145 -2.62 6.94 -12.01
CA LEU A 145 -1.52 7.87 -12.27
C LEU A 145 -0.66 8.04 -11.02
N PHE A 146 -1.29 8.35 -9.88
CA PHE A 146 -0.57 8.48 -8.61
C PHE A 146 0.11 7.17 -8.19
N SER A 147 -0.56 6.03 -8.39
CA SER A 147 0.01 4.71 -8.14
C SER A 147 1.27 4.47 -8.99
N THR A 148 1.16 4.76 -10.28
CA THR A 148 2.20 4.50 -11.29
C THR A 148 3.43 5.37 -11.02
N PHE A 149 3.26 6.67 -10.79
CA PHE A 149 4.35 7.63 -10.73
C PHE A 149 4.86 7.95 -9.32
N VAL A 150 4.09 7.62 -8.27
CA VAL A 150 4.46 7.93 -6.88
C VAL A 150 4.46 6.68 -6.01
N SER A 151 3.29 6.06 -5.80
CA SER A 151 3.14 5.02 -4.78
C SER A 151 3.98 3.79 -5.08
N THR A 152 3.95 3.30 -6.33
CA THR A 152 4.69 2.10 -6.74
C THR A 152 6.20 2.34 -6.77
N PRO A 153 6.73 3.42 -7.37
CA PRO A 153 8.14 3.77 -7.27
C PRO A 153 8.61 3.93 -5.82
N TYR A 154 7.79 4.56 -4.98
CA TYR A 154 8.10 4.72 -3.56
C TYR A 154 8.12 3.35 -2.86
N TRP A 155 7.18 2.47 -3.17
CA TRP A 155 7.18 1.11 -2.63
C TRP A 155 8.40 0.30 -3.08
N LYS A 156 8.85 0.45 -4.33
CA LYS A 156 10.10 -0.15 -4.83
C LYS A 156 11.30 0.38 -4.05
N LEU A 157 11.39 1.70 -3.86
CA LEU A 157 12.42 2.36 -3.05
C LEU A 157 12.45 1.78 -1.62
N MET A 158 11.29 1.72 -0.98
CA MET A 158 11.11 1.20 0.39
C MET A 158 11.52 -0.28 0.53
N ASN A 159 11.43 -1.08 -0.54
CA ASN A 159 11.87 -2.49 -0.51
C ASN A 159 13.29 -2.71 -1.08
N SER A 160 13.99 -1.63 -1.43
CA SER A 160 15.33 -1.70 -2.01
C SER A 160 16.43 -1.80 -0.94
N HIS A 161 17.68 -1.84 -1.39
CA HIS A 161 18.87 -1.79 -0.53
C HIS A 161 19.37 -0.36 -0.26
N VAL A 162 18.57 0.66 -0.58
CA VAL A 162 18.92 2.05 -0.31
C VAL A 162 19.13 2.28 1.19
N ASN A 163 20.20 2.99 1.52
CA ASN A 163 20.53 3.31 2.90
C ASN A 163 19.57 4.36 3.45
N TYR A 164 19.22 4.25 4.73
CA TYR A 164 18.36 5.25 5.38
C TYR A 164 18.96 6.67 5.34
N GLY A 165 20.29 6.79 5.31
CA GLY A 165 20.98 8.09 5.17
C GLY A 165 20.70 8.81 3.84
N GLU A 166 20.30 8.09 2.79
CA GLU A 166 19.97 8.65 1.48
C GLU A 166 18.47 9.03 1.38
N PHE A 167 17.65 8.51 2.31
CA PHE A 167 16.21 8.75 2.35
C PHE A 167 15.79 10.23 2.29
N PRO A 168 16.47 11.18 2.97
CA PRO A 168 16.09 12.59 2.92
C PRO A 168 16.08 13.16 1.49
N ASN A 169 16.97 12.70 0.62
CA ASN A 169 17.03 13.17 -0.77
C ASN A 169 15.80 12.75 -1.56
N TYR A 170 15.34 11.51 -1.38
CA TYR A 170 14.12 11.01 -2.01
C TYR A 170 12.87 11.72 -1.49
N VAL A 171 12.82 12.06 -0.20
CA VAL A 171 11.70 12.84 0.37
C VAL A 171 11.65 14.25 -0.22
N LYS A 172 12.80 14.92 -0.35
CA LYS A 172 12.89 16.24 -0.99
C LYS A 172 12.47 16.19 -2.46
N ALA A 173 12.94 15.18 -3.20
CA ALA A 173 12.55 14.96 -4.60
C ALA A 173 11.04 14.76 -4.74
N MET A 174 10.44 13.92 -3.87
CA MET A 174 9.00 13.71 -3.82
C MET A 174 8.23 15.00 -3.51
N GLU A 175 8.67 15.79 -2.53
CA GLU A 175 8.03 17.05 -2.19
C GLU A 175 8.10 18.05 -3.36
N ALA A 176 9.27 18.19 -3.99
CA ALA A 176 9.49 19.09 -5.11
C ALA A 176 8.64 18.69 -6.33
N ALA A 177 8.58 17.40 -6.66
CA ALA A 177 7.77 16.90 -7.77
C ALA A 177 6.28 17.14 -7.52
N VAL A 178 5.76 16.79 -6.34
CA VAL A 178 4.35 16.99 -6.02
C VAL A 178 3.98 18.47 -6.01
N LYS A 179 4.84 19.36 -5.48
CA LYS A 179 4.64 20.82 -5.57
C LYS A 179 4.56 21.29 -7.02
N ARG A 180 5.45 20.81 -7.89
CA ARG A 180 5.47 21.12 -9.32
C ARG A 180 4.18 20.67 -10.01
N TRP A 181 3.71 19.46 -9.73
CA TRP A 181 2.48 18.93 -10.32
C TRP A 181 1.20 19.65 -9.88
N LEU A 182 1.26 20.41 -8.78
CA LEU A 182 0.15 21.24 -8.32
C LEU A 182 0.10 22.62 -8.98
N THR A 183 1.11 23.00 -9.77
CA THR A 183 1.11 24.27 -10.49
C THR A 183 0.11 24.26 -11.65
N ASP A 184 -0.35 25.44 -12.06
CA ASP A 184 -1.30 25.56 -13.18
C ASP A 184 -0.65 25.26 -14.54
N GLN A 185 0.67 25.41 -14.64
CA GLN A 185 1.45 25.12 -15.84
C GLN A 185 1.74 23.63 -16.04
N PHE A 186 1.44 22.79 -15.04
CA PHE A 186 1.69 21.37 -15.13
C PHE A 186 0.63 20.66 -15.98
N GLU A 187 1.09 19.96 -17.02
CA GLU A 187 0.30 19.10 -17.89
C GLU A 187 0.55 17.63 -17.53
N ILE A 188 -0.51 16.83 -17.38
CA ILE A 188 -0.36 15.41 -16.97
C ILE A 188 0.42 14.58 -18.00
N ASP A 189 0.34 14.94 -19.28
CA ASP A 189 1.07 14.26 -20.34
C ASP A 189 2.60 14.25 -20.08
N THR A 190 3.13 15.25 -19.35
CA THR A 190 4.56 15.29 -19.02
C THR A 190 4.98 14.17 -18.07
N LEU A 191 4.08 13.60 -17.26
CA LEU A 191 4.42 12.48 -16.36
C LEU A 191 4.99 11.27 -17.12
N PHE A 192 4.50 11.04 -18.34
CA PHE A 192 4.91 9.90 -19.16
C PHE A 192 6.27 10.11 -19.84
N THR A 193 6.77 11.34 -19.89
CA THR A 193 8.04 11.71 -20.54
C THR A 193 9.11 12.18 -19.56
N GLU A 194 8.71 12.56 -18.35
CA GLU A 194 9.62 13.02 -17.30
C GLU A 194 10.53 11.91 -16.77
N GLU A 195 11.67 12.31 -16.23
CA GLU A 195 12.53 11.37 -15.53
C GLU A 195 11.81 10.75 -14.32
N PRO A 196 12.03 9.45 -14.04
CA PRO A 196 11.43 8.80 -12.89
C PRO A 196 11.75 9.50 -11.58
N LEU A 197 10.72 9.65 -10.73
CA LEU A 197 10.79 10.41 -9.48
C LEU A 197 11.95 10.05 -8.55
N PHE A 198 12.32 8.77 -8.50
CA PHE A 198 13.40 8.27 -7.63
C PHE A 198 14.62 7.77 -8.42
N GLY A 199 14.68 8.04 -9.73
CA GLY A 199 15.71 7.52 -10.63
C GLY A 199 15.30 6.22 -11.33
N GLN A 200 16.14 5.80 -12.28
CA GLN A 200 15.83 4.72 -13.22
C GLN A 200 15.61 3.35 -12.56
N ASP A 201 16.29 3.08 -11.45
CA ASP A 201 16.12 1.83 -10.68
C ASP A 201 14.69 1.66 -10.13
N PHE A 202 13.95 2.75 -10.03
CA PHE A 202 12.56 2.78 -9.54
C PHE A 202 11.58 3.23 -10.60
N ALA A 203 11.94 3.12 -11.88
CA ALA A 203 11.12 3.56 -12.99
C ALA A 203 9.69 2.99 -12.93
N PRO A 204 8.68 3.81 -13.29
CA PRO A 204 7.31 3.34 -13.41
C PRO A 204 7.15 2.40 -14.60
N HIS A 205 6.09 1.58 -14.59
CA HIS A 205 5.62 0.83 -15.76
C HIS A 205 4.25 1.39 -16.16
N PRO A 206 4.19 2.40 -17.04
CA PRO A 206 2.97 3.16 -17.25
C PRO A 206 1.99 2.54 -18.25
N ASP A 207 2.32 1.42 -18.89
CA ASP A 207 1.60 0.87 -20.06
C ASP A 207 0.07 0.89 -19.92
N VAL A 208 -0.45 0.33 -18.82
CA VAL A 208 -1.90 0.30 -18.53
C VAL A 208 -2.47 1.71 -18.36
N THR A 209 -1.81 2.53 -17.53
CA THR A 209 -2.27 3.88 -17.20
C THR A 209 -2.21 4.79 -18.43
N LEU A 210 -1.16 4.65 -19.26
CA LEU A 210 -0.98 5.38 -20.52
C LEU A 210 -2.01 4.95 -21.56
N SER A 211 -2.25 3.65 -21.71
CA SER A 211 -3.28 3.11 -22.60
C SER A 211 -4.65 3.68 -22.25
N PHE A 212 -5.03 3.67 -20.95
CA PHE A 212 -6.29 4.27 -20.52
C PHE A 212 -6.29 5.79 -20.74
N TRP A 213 -5.20 6.49 -20.39
CA TRP A 213 -5.09 7.95 -20.55
C TRP A 213 -5.30 8.42 -22.00
N ASN A 214 -4.84 7.63 -22.97
CA ASN A 214 -4.99 7.89 -24.39
C ASN A 214 -6.32 7.42 -24.98
N SER A 215 -7.15 6.72 -24.20
CA SER A 215 -8.46 6.25 -24.68
C SER A 215 -9.51 7.37 -24.65
N ASP A 216 -10.51 7.25 -25.53
CA ASP A 216 -11.67 8.16 -25.58
C ASP A 216 -12.52 8.13 -24.30
N MET A 217 -12.36 7.08 -23.48
CA MET A 217 -13.06 6.94 -22.20
C MET A 217 -12.45 7.80 -21.09
N CYS A 218 -11.20 8.24 -21.25
CA CYS A 218 -10.53 9.09 -20.27
C CYS A 218 -11.07 10.53 -20.35
N GLN A 219 -11.82 10.94 -19.32
CA GLN A 219 -12.16 12.35 -19.15
C GLN A 219 -10.95 13.08 -18.56
N LYS A 220 -10.02 13.52 -19.43
CA LYS A 220 -8.73 14.12 -19.03
C LYS A 220 -8.91 15.25 -18.02
N ASN A 221 -9.88 16.16 -18.23
CA ASN A 221 -10.13 17.26 -17.29
C ASN A 221 -10.52 16.79 -15.88
N LEU A 222 -11.42 15.80 -15.78
CA LEU A 222 -11.86 15.24 -14.49
C LEU A 222 -10.72 14.48 -13.82
N THR A 223 -9.98 13.70 -14.61
CA THR A 223 -8.80 12.95 -14.16
C THR A 223 -7.72 13.89 -13.63
N THR A 224 -7.43 14.99 -14.34
CA THR A 224 -6.48 16.01 -13.90
C THR A 224 -6.91 16.68 -12.60
N THR A 225 -8.19 17.04 -12.49
CA THR A 225 -8.74 17.64 -11.27
C THR A 225 -8.61 16.68 -10.08
N ALA A 226 -8.96 15.40 -10.28
CA ALA A 226 -8.85 14.38 -9.25
C ALA A 226 -7.39 14.10 -8.87
N PHE A 227 -6.48 14.03 -9.85
CA PHE A 227 -5.05 13.82 -9.63
C PHE A 227 -4.45 14.96 -8.80
N LYS A 228 -4.73 16.21 -9.15
CA LYS A 228 -4.30 17.38 -8.36
C LYS A 228 -4.85 17.32 -6.93
N ALA A 229 -6.10 16.89 -6.74
CA ALA A 229 -6.67 16.71 -5.40
C ALA A 229 -5.93 15.63 -4.56
N ILE A 230 -5.55 14.51 -5.19
CA ILE A 230 -4.74 13.45 -4.56
C ILE A 230 -3.35 13.99 -4.20
N CYS A 231 -2.70 14.70 -5.12
CA CYS A 231 -1.40 15.33 -4.92
C CYS A 231 -1.41 16.33 -3.76
N THR A 232 -2.43 17.20 -3.67
CA THR A 232 -2.58 18.15 -2.56
C THR A 232 -2.63 17.44 -1.21
N LYS A 233 -3.45 16.39 -1.10
CA LYS A 233 -3.58 15.64 0.16
C LYS A 233 -2.32 14.83 0.47
N SER A 234 -1.65 14.34 -0.54
CA SER A 234 -0.38 13.63 -0.40
C SER A 234 0.73 14.55 0.05
N LEU A 235 0.80 15.78 -0.46
CA LEU A 235 1.74 16.81 -0.02
C LEU A 235 1.52 17.18 1.44
N GLU A 236 0.26 17.42 1.86
CA GLU A 236 -0.08 17.67 3.27
C GLU A 236 0.35 16.51 4.17
N ALA A 237 0.18 15.27 3.72
CA ALA A 237 0.61 14.09 4.46
C ALA A 237 2.14 13.99 4.54
N LEU A 238 2.83 14.15 3.41
CA LEU A 238 4.29 14.15 3.30
C LEU A 238 4.90 15.18 4.24
N GLN A 239 4.46 16.44 4.14
CA GLN A 239 4.99 17.54 4.94
C GLN A 239 4.77 17.35 6.44
N ARG A 240 3.67 16.70 6.83
CA ARG A 240 3.35 16.42 8.23
C ARG A 240 4.07 15.20 8.79
N GLN A 241 4.25 14.15 8.00
CA GLN A 241 4.81 12.88 8.46
C GLN A 241 6.33 12.81 8.30
N LEU A 242 6.87 13.56 7.34
CA LEU A 242 8.29 13.54 6.98
C LEU A 242 8.94 14.92 7.20
N THR A 243 8.37 15.73 8.10
CA THR A 243 8.88 17.08 8.43
C THR A 243 10.37 17.04 8.81
N ASP A 244 10.80 15.99 9.51
CA ASP A 244 12.19 15.84 9.95
C ASP A 244 13.18 15.72 8.77
N PHE A 245 12.73 15.27 7.59
CA PHE A 245 13.57 15.09 6.39
C PHE A 245 13.47 16.26 5.41
N LEU A 246 12.55 17.19 5.64
CA LEU A 246 12.33 18.37 4.81
C LEU A 246 13.15 19.57 5.29
N PRO A 247 13.29 20.63 4.47
CA PRO A 247 13.97 21.85 4.90
C PRO A 247 13.42 22.37 6.24
N GLY A 248 14.32 22.58 7.22
CA GLY A 248 13.97 22.96 8.59
C GLY A 248 13.77 21.79 9.57
N GLY A 249 13.74 20.55 9.07
CA GLY A 249 13.73 19.33 9.88
C GLY A 249 15.11 18.92 10.38
N VAL A 250 15.13 18.03 11.40
CA VAL A 250 16.36 17.55 12.07
C VAL A 250 17.35 16.88 11.11
N TYR A 251 16.83 16.19 10.09
CA TYR A 251 17.58 15.49 9.04
C TYR A 251 17.43 16.15 7.67
N GLY A 252 16.88 17.37 7.62
CA GLY A 252 16.64 18.11 6.37
C GLY A 252 17.89 18.79 5.81
N GLY A 253 18.91 19.01 6.63
CA GLY A 253 20.20 19.62 6.25
C GLY A 253 21.35 18.61 6.24
N ASP A 254 22.58 19.12 6.36
CA ASP A 254 23.77 18.29 6.47
C ASP A 254 23.78 17.52 7.79
N VAL A 255 23.53 16.21 7.70
CA VAL A 255 23.50 15.32 8.86
C VAL A 255 24.95 15.07 9.32
N PRO A 256 25.27 15.18 10.63
CA PRO A 256 26.62 14.91 11.14
C PRO A 256 27.12 13.51 10.76
N GLU A 257 28.42 13.37 10.47
CA GLU A 257 29.02 12.14 9.94
C GLU A 257 28.73 10.90 10.82
N HIS A 258 28.77 11.05 12.15
CA HIS A 258 28.48 9.96 13.09
C HIS A 258 27.01 9.49 12.98
N VAL A 259 26.07 10.39 12.73
CA VAL A 259 24.66 10.06 12.51
C VAL A 259 24.51 9.38 11.16
N GLN A 260 25.18 9.87 10.10
CA GLN A 260 25.16 9.19 8.80
C GLN A 260 25.65 7.74 8.88
N LYS A 261 26.73 7.50 9.64
CA LYS A 261 27.23 6.14 9.91
C LYS A 261 26.19 5.26 10.61
N LEU A 262 25.46 5.81 11.58
CA LEU A 262 24.36 5.09 12.24
C LEU A 262 23.21 4.81 11.28
N LEU A 263 22.78 5.79 10.49
CA LEU A 263 21.67 5.63 9.55
C LEU A 263 21.97 4.60 8.45
N LYS A 264 23.24 4.43 8.05
CA LYS A 264 23.64 3.35 7.13
C LYS A 264 23.42 1.94 7.68
N THR A 265 23.37 1.78 9.01
CA THR A 265 23.08 0.47 9.64
C THR A 265 21.59 0.20 9.79
N CYS A 266 20.75 1.23 9.64
CA CYS A 266 19.31 1.12 9.78
C CYS A 266 18.66 0.71 8.45
N PRO A 267 17.72 -0.26 8.46
CA PRO A 267 16.92 -0.52 7.28
C PRO A 267 16.06 0.70 6.94
N LEU A 268 15.79 0.90 5.64
CA LEU A 268 15.03 2.04 5.15
C LEU A 268 13.61 2.12 5.77
N THR A 269 13.05 0.97 6.15
CA THR A 269 11.64 0.87 6.53
C THR A 269 11.45 -0.03 7.73
N ASN A 270 10.46 0.31 8.55
CA ASN A 270 9.91 -0.57 9.58
C ASN A 270 8.66 -1.32 9.07
N LEU A 271 8.51 -1.49 7.74
CA LEU A 271 7.37 -2.22 7.16
C LEU A 271 7.32 -3.68 7.61
N THR A 272 8.46 -4.21 8.06
CA THR A 272 8.56 -5.48 8.76
C THR A 272 7.56 -5.54 9.93
N GLY A 273 7.46 -4.48 10.74
CA GLY A 273 6.52 -4.44 11.86
C GLY A 273 5.07 -4.61 11.42
N GLU A 274 4.60 -3.80 10.47
CA GLU A 274 3.21 -3.87 9.97
C GLU A 274 2.91 -5.23 9.33
N ARG A 275 3.83 -5.75 8.52
CA ARG A 275 3.68 -7.08 7.91
C ARG A 275 3.58 -8.19 8.95
N LEU A 276 4.40 -8.12 10.01
CA LEU A 276 4.36 -9.07 11.12
C LEU A 276 3.02 -8.99 11.85
N PHE A 277 2.51 -7.78 12.13
CA PHE A 277 1.20 -7.61 12.76
C PHE A 277 0.05 -8.09 11.88
N GLY A 278 0.07 -7.81 10.57
CA GLY A 278 -0.93 -8.30 9.64
C GLY A 278 -0.99 -9.84 9.56
N ASP A 279 0.18 -10.49 9.50
CA ASP A 279 0.28 -11.95 9.56
C ASP A 279 -0.20 -12.51 10.91
N LEU A 280 0.09 -11.81 12.02
CA LEU A 280 -0.34 -12.19 13.36
C LEU A 280 -1.87 -12.13 13.49
N ASP A 281 -2.47 -11.00 13.11
CA ASP A 281 -3.92 -10.77 13.13
C ASP A 281 -4.66 -11.83 12.31
N TYR A 282 -4.21 -12.09 11.08
CA TYR A 282 -4.79 -13.12 10.24
C TYR A 282 -4.68 -14.50 10.89
N SER A 283 -3.51 -14.82 11.45
CA SER A 283 -3.30 -16.11 12.10
C SER A 283 -4.26 -16.28 13.29
N MET A 284 -4.46 -15.25 14.10
CA MET A 284 -5.38 -15.26 15.25
C MET A 284 -6.84 -15.45 14.80
N ILE A 285 -7.26 -14.80 13.71
CA ILE A 285 -8.61 -14.97 13.16
C ILE A 285 -8.83 -16.39 12.63
N LYS A 286 -7.83 -16.97 11.95
CA LYS A 286 -7.93 -18.30 11.33
C LYS A 286 -7.83 -19.44 12.35
N ARG A 287 -7.07 -19.27 13.43
CA ARG A 287 -6.86 -20.30 14.46
C ARG A 287 -7.17 -19.74 15.84
N ARG A 288 -8.44 -19.37 16.06
CA ARG A 288 -8.89 -18.67 17.28
C ARG A 288 -8.66 -19.43 18.58
N THR A 289 -8.54 -20.75 18.51
CA THR A 289 -8.29 -21.63 19.67
C THR A 289 -6.81 -21.82 19.97
N ALA A 290 -5.90 -21.34 19.11
CA ALA A 290 -4.46 -21.42 19.35
C ALA A 290 -4.02 -20.34 20.36
N SER A 291 -2.96 -20.64 21.10
CA SER A 291 -2.36 -19.65 22.01
C SER A 291 -1.63 -18.55 21.23
N THR A 292 -1.58 -17.35 21.79
CA THR A 292 -0.76 -16.23 21.28
C THR A 292 0.71 -16.62 21.13
N PHE A 293 1.23 -17.47 22.02
CA PHE A 293 2.59 -18.01 21.90
C PHE A 293 2.81 -18.80 20.61
N LEU A 294 1.85 -19.67 20.23
CA LEU A 294 1.94 -20.44 18.99
C LEU A 294 1.91 -19.51 17.77
N HIS A 295 1.05 -18.50 17.79
CA HIS A 295 0.98 -17.51 16.71
C HIS A 295 2.29 -16.75 16.53
N SER A 296 2.86 -16.21 17.61
CA SER A 296 4.15 -15.53 17.59
C SER A 296 5.27 -16.44 17.11
N THR A 297 5.29 -17.69 17.56
CA THR A 297 6.31 -18.68 17.15
C THR A 297 6.25 -18.96 15.65
N VAL A 298 5.05 -19.20 15.10
CA VAL A 298 4.87 -19.42 13.65
C VAL A 298 5.27 -18.18 12.85
N ASN A 299 4.93 -17.00 13.35
CA ASN A 299 5.27 -15.73 12.71
C ASN A 299 6.80 -15.53 12.67
N MET A 300 7.48 -15.67 13.81
CA MET A 300 8.95 -15.61 13.89
C MET A 300 9.62 -16.65 12.99
N TRP A 301 9.11 -17.89 12.98
CA TRP A 301 9.65 -18.96 12.14
C TRP A 301 9.59 -18.61 10.64
N LYS A 302 8.47 -18.03 10.21
CA LYS A 302 8.21 -17.63 8.81
C LYS A 302 9.15 -16.50 8.37
N HIS A 303 9.28 -15.44 9.16
CA HIS A 303 9.98 -14.22 8.73
C HIS A 303 11.49 -14.24 9.00
N ASN A 304 11.96 -14.96 10.01
CA ASN A 304 13.40 -15.10 10.26
C ASN A 304 14.07 -16.11 9.31
N LYS A 305 13.34 -16.61 8.30
CA LYS A 305 13.80 -17.64 7.36
C LYS A 305 14.37 -18.87 8.09
N THR A 306 13.81 -19.21 9.26
CA THR A 306 14.36 -20.27 10.13
C THR A 306 14.42 -21.61 9.41
N SER A 307 13.41 -21.93 8.57
CA SER A 307 13.42 -23.15 7.75
C SER A 307 14.60 -23.18 6.78
N THR A 308 14.85 -22.08 6.05
CA THR A 308 15.97 -21.93 5.12
C THR A 308 17.31 -21.97 5.86
N PHE A 309 17.43 -21.31 7.00
CA PHE A 309 18.62 -21.41 7.84
C PHE A 309 18.91 -22.86 8.25
N LEU A 310 17.88 -23.59 8.71
CA LEU A 310 18.02 -24.98 9.14
C LEU A 310 18.34 -25.93 7.97
N SER A 311 17.89 -25.63 6.75
CA SER A 311 18.22 -26.43 5.56
C SER A 311 19.69 -26.31 5.17
N THR A 312 20.36 -25.18 5.46
CA THR A 312 21.83 -25.04 5.27
C THR A 312 22.65 -25.88 6.25
N LYS A 313 22.03 -26.48 7.28
CA LYS A 313 22.72 -27.26 8.30
C LYS A 313 22.64 -28.76 8.01
N SER A 314 23.70 -29.48 8.38
CA SER A 314 23.74 -30.94 8.33
C SER A 314 22.60 -31.55 9.16
N PRO A 315 22.12 -32.76 8.84
CA PRO A 315 21.02 -33.40 9.57
C PRO A 315 21.27 -33.51 11.08
N THR A 316 22.52 -33.80 11.48
CA THR A 316 22.93 -33.90 12.88
C THR A 316 22.92 -32.54 13.59
N ALA A 317 23.46 -31.50 12.98
CA ALA A 317 23.45 -30.14 13.53
C ALA A 317 22.03 -29.58 13.63
N ARG A 318 21.20 -29.81 12.61
CA ARG A 318 19.78 -29.42 12.58
C ARG A 318 18.99 -30.08 13.72
N ARG A 319 19.15 -31.39 13.91
CA ARG A 319 18.49 -32.12 15.00
C ARG A 319 18.94 -31.61 16.36
N LYS A 320 20.24 -31.39 16.56
CA LYS A 320 20.77 -30.77 17.80
C LYS A 320 20.14 -29.40 18.10
N LEU A 321 20.00 -28.52 17.09
CA LEU A 321 19.38 -27.20 17.26
C LEU A 321 17.90 -27.31 17.65
N ILE A 322 17.14 -28.19 17.00
CA ILE A 322 15.72 -28.41 17.31
C ILE A 322 15.55 -29.00 18.72
N ASP A 323 16.37 -29.99 19.09
CA ASP A 323 16.30 -30.61 20.41
C ASP A 323 16.70 -29.62 21.52
N SER A 324 17.68 -28.75 21.27
CA SER A 324 18.03 -27.65 22.16
C SER A 324 16.86 -26.67 22.34
N ALA A 325 16.22 -26.24 21.24
CA ALA A 325 15.07 -25.36 21.30
C ALA A 325 13.89 -25.98 22.09
N LYS A 326 13.61 -27.28 21.89
CA LYS A 326 12.58 -28.01 22.65
C LYS A 326 12.89 -28.09 24.15
N LYS A 327 14.15 -28.31 24.52
CA LYS A 327 14.57 -28.35 25.93
C LYS A 327 14.41 -26.98 26.60
N ASN A 328 14.77 -25.91 25.91
CA ASN A 328 14.72 -24.56 26.45
C ASN A 328 13.29 -24.00 26.51
N GLY A 329 12.42 -24.35 25.55
CA GLY A 329 11.03 -23.88 25.52
C GLY A 329 10.13 -24.40 26.65
N LYS A 330 10.55 -25.42 27.41
CA LYS A 330 9.81 -25.92 28.59
C LYS A 330 10.06 -25.12 29.87
N LYS A 331 11.05 -24.21 29.88
CA LYS A 331 11.47 -23.46 31.07
C LYS A 331 10.85 -22.06 31.18
N THR A 332 10.12 -21.64 30.15
CA THR A 332 9.35 -20.39 30.05
C THR A 332 7.87 -20.72 30.10
#